data_AF-A0A536XEV7-F1
#
_entry.id   AF-A0A536XEV7-F1
#
_cell.length_a   1.000
_cell.length_b   1.000
_cell.length_c   1.000
_cell.angle_alpha   90.00
_cell.angle_beta   90.00
_cell.angle_gamma   90.00
#
_symmetry.space_group_name_H-M   'P 1'
#
loop_
_entity.id
_entity.type
_entity.pdbx_description
1 polymer ?
#
loop_
_entity_poly.entity_id
_entity_poly.type
_entity_poly.pdbx_seq_one_letter_code
_entity_poly.pdbx_strand_id
1 'polypeptide(L)' 'KIFRIGHLGYFNDLMLCGTLCGVEMGLAAAQVSHRRGGVDAALAYLSGATSEAREAPALARSAA' A
#
# COMPACT_ATOMS: atom_id res chain seq x y z
N LYS A 1 2.69 29.88 22.86
CA LYS A 1 1.45 29.60 22.11
C LYS A 1 1.87 29.15 20.71
N ILE A 2 1.75 27.86 20.39
CA ILE A 2 2.27 27.29 19.14
C ILE A 2 1.21 27.45 18.05
N PHE A 3 1.53 28.20 17.00
CA PHE A 3 0.68 28.31 15.81
C PHE A 3 1.02 27.15 14.87
N ARG A 4 0.11 26.17 14.76
CA ARG A 4 0.20 25.02 13.85
C ARG A 4 -0.39 25.40 12.49
N ILE A 5 0.38 26.07 11.62
CA ILE A 5 -0.05 26.45 10.25
C ILE A 5 0.23 25.27 9.29
N GLY A 6 -0.26 24.10 9.66
CA GLY A 6 0.05 22.86 8.95
C GLY A 6 -0.42 21.69 9.77
N HIS A 7 -1.70 21.33 9.61
CA HIS A 7 -2.06 19.93 9.80
C HIS A 7 -1.44 19.15 8.62
N LEU A 8 -0.15 18.89 8.72
CA LEU A 8 0.54 17.93 7.86
C LEU A 8 0.01 16.56 8.30
N GLY A 9 -1.16 16.15 7.81
CA GLY A 9 -1.80 14.99 8.41
C GLY A 9 -3.12 14.48 7.85
N TYR A 10 -3.68 15.06 6.78
CA TYR A 10 -4.82 14.40 6.13
C TYR A 10 -4.36 13.52 4.98
N PHE A 11 -3.86 12.34 5.35
CA PHE A 11 -3.53 11.27 4.42
C PHE A 11 -4.72 10.31 4.36
N ASN A 12 -5.60 10.55 3.39
CA ASN A 12 -6.80 9.76 3.18
C ASN A 12 -6.56 8.59 2.22
N ASP A 13 -7.54 7.71 2.13
CA ASP A 13 -7.50 6.48 1.31
C ASP A 13 -7.17 6.75 -0.15
N LEU A 14 -7.66 7.85 -0.73
CA LEU A 14 -7.35 8.24 -2.10
C LEU A 14 -5.88 8.64 -2.26
N MET A 15 -5.31 9.37 -1.30
CA MET A 15 -3.88 9.72 -1.30
C MET A 15 -2.99 8.49 -1.10
N LEU A 16 -3.41 7.56 -0.24
CA LEU A 16 -2.74 6.26 -0.09
C LEU A 16 -2.74 5.50 -1.41
N CYS A 17 -3.90 5.36 -2.06
CA CYS A 17 -4.01 4.68 -3.35
C CYS A 17 -3.15 5.37 -4.42
N GLY A 18 -3.16 6.70 -4.52
CA GLY A 18 -2.31 7.44 -5.45
C GLY A 18 -0.81 7.20 -5.22
N THR A 19 -0.40 7.10 -3.95
CA THR A 19 0.98 6.76 -3.58
C THR A 19 1.34 5.35 -4.04
N LEU A 20 0.47 4.36 -3.79
CA LEU A 20 0.68 2.98 -4.21
C LEU A 20 0.75 2.84 -5.74
N CYS A 21 -0.11 3.56 -6.47
CA CYS A 21 -0.05 3.64 -7.93
C CYS A 21 1.34 4.13 -8.40
N GLY A 22 1.83 5.22 -7.81
CA GLY A 22 3.15 5.76 -8.14
C GLY A 22 4.29 4.78 -7.87
N VAL A 23 4.23 4.05 -6.75
CA VAL A 23 5.21 3.01 -6.40
C VAL A 23 5.18 1.87 -7.40
N GLU A 24 4.00 1.31 -7.70
CA GLU A 24 3.87 0.17 -8.62
C GLU A 24 4.29 0.55 -10.05
N MET A 25 3.89 1.74 -10.53
CA MET A 25 4.36 2.29 -11.79
C MET A 25 5.89 2.47 -11.83
N GLY A 26 6.48 2.99 -10.74
CA GLY A 26 7.92 3.21 -10.63
C GLY A 26 8.72 1.91 -10.63
N LEU A 27 8.26 0.91 -9.88
CA LEU A 27 8.89 -0.42 -9.85
C LEU A 27 8.82 -1.10 -11.22
N ALA A 28 7.70 -0.97 -11.93
CA ALA A 28 7.56 -1.46 -13.30
C ALA A 28 8.50 -0.74 -14.28
N ALA A 29 8.56 0.60 -14.22
CA ALA A 29 9.45 1.39 -15.06
C ALA A 29 10.93 1.06 -14.82
N ALA A 30 11.30 0.83 -13.56
CA ALA A 30 12.65 0.46 -13.15
C ALA A 30 13.01 -1.03 -13.38
N GLN A 31 12.08 -1.84 -13.92
CA GLN A 31 12.24 -3.28 -14.12
C GLN A 31 12.62 -4.04 -12.83
N VAL A 32 12.21 -3.52 -11.68
CA VAL A 32 12.40 -4.18 -10.39
C VAL A 32 11.42 -5.34 -10.31
N SER A 33 11.89 -6.52 -9.93
CA SER A 33 11.01 -7.67 -9.71
C SER A 33 10.05 -7.37 -8.55
N HIS A 34 8.76 -7.27 -8.85
CA HIS A 34 7.68 -7.06 -7.88
C HIS A 34 6.43 -7.84 -8.32
N ARG A 35 5.51 -8.06 -7.38
CA ARG A 35 4.19 -8.63 -7.70
C ARG A 35 3.26 -7.50 -8.11
N ARG A 36 2.63 -7.63 -9.28
CA ARG A 36 1.61 -6.68 -9.75
C ARG A 36 0.27 -6.89 -9.04
N GLY A 37 -0.58 -5.87 -9.08
CA GLY A 37 -1.91 -5.87 -8.47
C GLY A 37 -1.93 -5.40 -7.01
N GLY A 38 -0.87 -4.71 -6.56
CA GLY A 38 -0.80 -4.19 -5.20
C GLY A 38 -1.84 -3.10 -4.95
N VAL A 39 -2.08 -2.25 -5.96
CA VAL A 39 -3.14 -1.23 -5.93
C VAL A 39 -4.53 -1.86 -5.79
N ASP A 40 -4.84 -2.89 -6.59
CA ASP A 40 -6.15 -3.56 -6.54
C ASP A 40 -6.39 -4.22 -5.18
N ALA A 41 -5.36 -4.84 -4.61
CA ALA A 41 -5.42 -5.42 -3.27
C ALA A 41 -5.70 -4.37 -2.19
N ALA A 42 -5.09 -3.18 -2.31
CA ALA A 42 -5.35 -2.07 -1.39
C ALA A 42 -6.78 -1.52 -1.54
N LEU A 43 -7.30 -1.39 -2.76
CA LEU A 43 -8.68 -0.96 -3.02
C LEU A 43 -9.70 -1.95 -2.45
N ALA A 44 -9.45 -3.26 -2.59
CA ALA A 44 -10.28 -4.30 -1.99
C ALA A 44 -10.32 -4.18 -0.45
N TYR A 45 -9.17 -3.87 0.17
CA TYR A 45 -9.10 -3.66 1.62
C TYR A 45 -9.84 -2.40 2.06
N LEU A 46 -9.61 -1.27 1.41
CA LEU A 46 -10.19 0.03 1.78
C LEU A 46 -11.69 0.10 1.52
N SER A 47 -12.20 -0.65 0.53
CA SER A 47 -13.64 -0.79 0.27
C SER A 47 -14.37 -1.70 1.28
N GLY A 48 -13.64 -2.34 2.21
CA GLY A 48 -14.20 -3.31 3.14
C GLY A 48 -14.56 -4.65 2.50
N ALA A 49 -14.14 -4.89 1.24
CA ALA A 49 -14.37 -6.15 0.54
C ALA A 49 -13.52 -7.31 1.11
N THR A 50 -12.49 -7.01 1.91
CA THR A 50 -11.63 -8.01 2.57
C THR A 50 -11.55 -7.79 4.08
N SER A 51 -12.58 -8.22 4.81
CA SER A 51 -12.55 -8.31 6.28
C SER A 51 -11.60 -9.41 6.82
N GLU A 52 -10.79 -10.07 5.99
CA GLU A 52 -9.91 -11.18 6.40
C GLU A 52 -8.48 -11.07 5.85
N ALA A 53 -7.85 -9.89 5.94
CA ALA A 53 -6.40 -9.78 5.79
C ALA A 53 -5.69 -10.03 7.13
N ARG A 54 -5.99 -11.14 7.82
CA ARG A 54 -5.17 -11.63 8.93
C ARG A 54 -4.22 -12.69 8.38
N GLU A 55 -2.92 -12.39 8.47
CA GLU A 55 -1.76 -13.21 8.11
C GLU A 55 -1.55 -13.53 6.62
N ALA A 56 -0.76 -12.68 5.96
CA ALA A 56 0.18 -13.21 4.97
C ALA A 56 1.17 -14.12 5.73
N PRO A 57 1.35 -15.40 5.35
CA PRO A 57 2.25 -16.28 6.06
C PRO A 57 3.67 -15.74 5.89
N ALA A 58 4.26 -15.32 7.01
CA ALA A 58 5.67 -15.08 7.10
C ALA A 58 6.42 -16.34 6.61
N LEU A 59 7.20 -16.18 5.54
CA LEU A 59 8.45 -16.90 5.37
C LEU A 59 8.38 -18.44 5.52
N ALA A 60 7.44 -19.12 4.88
CA ALA A 60 7.52 -20.57 4.71
C ALA A 60 8.11 -20.91 3.33
N ARG A 61 9.30 -21.54 3.33
CA ARG A 61 9.95 -22.36 2.27
C ARG A 61 11.32 -21.87 1.75
N SER A 62 12.30 -21.62 2.63
CA SER A 62 13.72 -21.71 2.22
C SER A 62 14.72 -22.16 3.30
N ALA A 63 14.34 -23.04 4.23
CA ALA A 63 15.31 -23.72 5.08
C ALA A 63 14.75 -25.05 5.61
N ALA A 64 15.59 -26.09 5.52
CA ALA A 64 15.43 -27.50 5.90
C ALA A 64 14.68 -28.40 4.91
#